data_AF-A0A0B7FPD8-F1
#
_entry.id   AF-A0A0B7FPD8-F1
#
_cell.length_a   1.000
_cell.length_b   1.000
_cell.length_c   1.000
_cell.angle_alpha   90.00
_cell.angle_beta   90.00
_cell.angle_gamma   90.00
#
_symmetry.space_group_name_H-M   'P 1'
#
loop_
_entity.id
_entity.type
_entity.pdbx_description
1 polymer ?
#
loop_
_entity_poly.entity_id
_entity_poly.type
_entity_poly.pdbx_seq_one_letter_code
_entity_poly.pdbx_strand_id
1 'polypeptide(L)'
;MMSTTIARFVRSLAPCLNSPREPSVAWQGARFLHTTISRSNSALTNILGDGPAPAVQVKSAGETGIELVDGLILPGACIFLAGRVFLWDVPTPNDQWTNWKLEHFELFDVVVPKPELLLLGTGKSAMLPPPKFREYLSRTGVQIDIMDTRNACSTYNLLAEEGRRVAAALLPIQPRAWERK
;
A
#
# COMPACT_ATOMS: atom_id res chain seq x y z
N MET A 1 39.49 -40.15 25.39
CA MET A 1 40.73 -39.80 26.10
C MET A 1 40.94 -38.30 25.99
N MET A 2 41.11 -37.64 27.14
CA MET A 2 41.69 -36.29 27.32
C MET A 2 40.82 -35.09 26.88
N SER A 3 40.72 -33.99 27.62
CA SER A 3 41.17 -33.66 28.98
C SER A 3 40.45 -32.40 29.45
N THR A 4 40.09 -32.42 30.73
CA THR A 4 39.78 -31.35 31.69
C THR A 4 40.68 -30.10 31.61
N THR A 5 40.12 -28.93 31.96
CA THR A 5 40.77 -27.77 32.67
C THR A 5 39.63 -26.83 33.15
N ILE A 6 39.13 -26.87 34.40
CA ILE A 6 39.59 -26.27 35.68
C ILE A 6 40.06 -24.81 35.58
N ALA A 7 39.34 -23.87 36.22
CA ALA A 7 39.85 -23.10 37.36
C ALA A 7 38.82 -22.08 37.91
N ARG A 8 38.59 -22.19 39.23
CA ARG A 8 37.98 -21.19 40.13
C ARG A 8 38.95 -20.04 40.39
N PHE A 9 38.44 -18.83 40.70
CA PHE A 9 38.94 -17.92 41.75
C PHE A 9 37.93 -16.75 41.89
N VAL A 10 37.09 -16.61 42.93
CA VAL A 10 37.30 -16.23 44.35
C VAL A 10 37.60 -14.73 44.59
N ARG A 11 36.60 -14.08 45.23
CA ARG A 11 36.59 -12.98 46.24
C ARG A 11 37.41 -11.71 46.04
N SER A 12 36.79 -10.55 46.35
CA SER A 12 37.18 -9.62 47.45
C SER A 12 36.24 -8.39 47.46
N LEU A 13 35.37 -8.22 48.47
CA LEU A 13 35.44 -7.28 49.61
C LEU A 13 35.19 -5.78 49.30
N ALA A 14 34.30 -5.20 50.12
CA ALA A 14 33.75 -3.84 50.17
C ALA A 14 34.76 -2.79 50.73
N PRO A 15 34.38 -1.67 51.38
CA PRO A 15 33.28 -0.67 51.22
C PRO A 15 33.86 0.79 51.15
N CYS A 16 33.01 1.80 51.38
CA CYS A 16 33.30 3.15 51.93
C CYS A 16 33.27 4.37 50.98
N LEU A 17 32.11 5.04 51.02
CA LEU A 17 31.92 6.48 51.33
C LEU A 17 33.09 7.44 51.04
N ASN A 18 32.83 8.40 50.14
CA ASN A 18 32.98 9.82 50.47
C ASN A 18 32.27 10.71 49.43
N SER A 19 31.38 11.58 49.91
CA SER A 19 30.97 12.80 49.19
C SER A 19 32.16 13.75 49.06
N PRO A 20 32.22 14.66 48.07
CA PRO A 20 31.76 16.01 48.40
C PRO A 20 31.20 16.86 47.22
N ARG A 21 30.24 17.71 47.58
CA ARG A 21 30.03 19.12 47.14
C ARG A 21 29.68 19.40 45.66
N GLU A 22 28.51 20.03 45.50
CA GLU A 22 28.04 20.75 44.30
C GLU A 22 29.01 21.89 43.88
N PRO A 23 28.93 22.36 42.62
CA PRO A 23 28.06 23.51 42.38
C PRO A 23 27.25 23.47 41.07
N SER A 24 26.09 24.11 41.17
CA SER A 24 25.16 24.59 40.15
C SER A 24 25.77 24.97 38.79
N VAL A 25 25.26 24.38 37.71
CA VAL A 25 25.24 24.97 36.37
C VAL A 25 23.87 24.73 35.75
N ALA A 26 23.15 25.83 35.54
CA ALA A 26 21.89 25.87 34.82
C ALA A 26 22.08 25.44 33.37
N TRP A 27 21.31 24.44 32.92
CA TRP A 27 21.08 24.18 31.51
C TRP A 27 19.60 24.37 31.20
N GLN A 28 19.33 25.39 30.40
CA GLN A 28 18.05 25.66 29.78
C GLN A 28 17.74 24.59 28.73
N GLY A 29 16.48 24.16 28.71
CA GLY A 29 15.75 23.86 27.48
C GLY A 29 16.08 22.55 26.78
N ALA A 30 15.48 21.45 27.21
CA ALA A 30 15.20 20.31 26.34
C ALA A 30 13.70 20.00 26.35
N ARG A 31 13.15 19.88 25.15
CA ARG A 31 11.74 19.76 24.81
C ARG A 31 11.11 18.53 25.48
N PHE A 32 9.99 18.69 26.17
CA PHE A 32 9.15 17.57 26.56
C PHE A 32 8.40 17.06 25.32
N LEU A 33 8.99 16.11 24.62
CA LEU A 33 8.21 15.21 23.77
C LEU A 33 7.54 14.21 24.70
N HIS A 34 6.27 14.45 24.98
CA HIS A 34 5.40 13.50 25.65
C HIS A 34 5.21 12.28 24.73
N THR A 35 6.06 11.27 24.90
CA THR A 35 5.83 9.95 24.35
C THR A 35 4.82 9.24 25.25
N THR A 36 3.55 9.24 24.86
CA THR A 36 2.63 8.21 25.34
C THR A 36 3.16 6.86 24.86
N ILE A 37 3.97 6.21 25.68
CA ILE A 37 4.26 4.79 25.56
C ILE A 37 2.93 4.09 25.91
N SER A 38 2.15 3.77 24.89
CA SER A 38 1.09 2.78 25.03
C SER A 38 1.77 1.42 25.22
N ARG A 39 2.02 1.06 26.48
CA ARG A 39 2.41 -0.30 26.86
C ARG A 39 1.21 -1.20 26.62
N SER A 40 1.13 -1.79 25.42
CA SER A 40 0.33 -3.02 25.22
C SER A 40 0.97 -4.12 26.07
N ASN A 41 0.24 -4.61 27.07
CA ASN A 41 0.72 -5.60 28.03
C ASN A 41 0.49 -7.02 27.49
N SER A 42 1.04 -7.35 26.32
CA SER A 42 1.00 -8.69 25.73
C SER A 42 2.39 -9.32 25.66
N ALA A 43 2.52 -10.59 26.06
CA ALA A 43 3.77 -11.36 25.98
C ALA A 43 4.19 -11.70 24.53
N LEU A 44 3.37 -11.33 23.55
CA LEU A 44 3.63 -11.48 22.12
C LEU A 44 3.55 -10.09 21.48
N THR A 45 4.62 -9.71 20.77
CA THR A 45 4.68 -8.50 19.94
C THR A 45 4.28 -8.86 18.53
N ASN A 46 3.23 -8.23 18.01
CA ASN A 46 2.89 -8.36 16.61
C ASN A 46 3.88 -7.53 15.79
N ILE A 47 4.93 -8.16 15.27
CA ILE A 47 5.93 -7.50 14.41
C ILE A 47 5.29 -7.02 13.08
N LEU A 48 4.09 -7.51 12.75
CA LEU A 48 3.37 -7.25 11.51
C LEU A 48 2.06 -6.48 11.72
N GLY A 49 1.70 -6.10 12.95
CA GLY A 49 0.35 -5.62 13.24
C GLY A 49 0.31 -4.49 14.22
N ASP A 50 0.52 -3.31 13.64
CA ASP A 50 -0.26 -2.11 13.94
C ASP A 50 -0.73 -1.42 12.63
N GLY A 51 -0.67 -2.13 11.49
CA GLY A 51 -1.00 -1.60 10.18
C GLY A 51 -2.41 -1.95 9.71
N PRO A 52 -3.01 -1.15 8.79
CA PRO A 52 -4.24 -1.53 8.11
C PRO A 52 -4.08 -2.88 7.37
N ALA A 53 -5.17 -3.61 7.17
CA ALA A 53 -5.16 -4.89 6.47
C ALA A 53 -4.40 -4.77 5.14
N PRO A 54 -3.62 -5.79 4.74
CA PRO A 54 -2.80 -5.72 3.54
C PRO A 54 -3.68 -5.45 2.31
N ALA A 55 -3.21 -4.58 1.43
CA ALA A 55 -3.93 -4.29 0.20
C ALA A 55 -4.11 -5.58 -0.62
N VAL A 56 -5.25 -5.71 -1.32
CA VAL A 56 -5.47 -6.82 -2.25
C VAL A 56 -4.40 -6.74 -3.33
N GLN A 57 -3.59 -7.78 -3.43
CA GLN A 57 -2.45 -7.84 -4.34
C GLN A 57 -2.80 -8.60 -5.62
N VAL A 58 -2.25 -8.12 -6.74
CA VAL A 58 -2.36 -8.77 -8.04
C VAL A 58 -1.18 -9.72 -8.23
N LYS A 59 -1.44 -11.00 -8.51
CA LYS A 59 -0.40 -11.98 -8.80
C LYS A 59 0.06 -11.89 -10.25
N SER A 60 -0.89 -11.86 -11.18
CA SER A 60 -0.59 -11.83 -12.62
C SER A 60 -1.68 -11.13 -13.42
N ALA A 61 -1.31 -10.57 -14.58
CA ALA A 61 -2.25 -10.09 -15.60
C ALA A 61 -1.95 -10.82 -16.91
N GLY A 62 -2.88 -11.69 -17.30
CA GLY A 62 -2.76 -12.59 -18.44
C GLY A 62 -3.95 -12.55 -19.38
N GLU A 63 -4.02 -13.55 -20.25
CA GLU A 63 -5.11 -13.69 -21.24
C GLU A 63 -6.44 -14.09 -20.60
N THR A 64 -6.40 -14.82 -19.49
CA THR A 64 -7.60 -15.26 -18.76
C THR A 64 -8.24 -14.13 -17.95
N GLY A 65 -7.46 -13.10 -17.60
CA GLY A 65 -7.88 -12.01 -16.74
C GLY A 65 -6.77 -11.57 -15.79
N ILE A 66 -7.18 -10.89 -14.74
CA ILE A 66 -6.31 -10.44 -13.65
C ILE A 66 -6.43 -11.44 -12.50
N GLU A 67 -5.34 -12.14 -12.21
CA GLU A 67 -5.26 -13.13 -11.13
C GLU A 67 -4.78 -12.46 -9.85
N LEU A 68 -5.53 -12.64 -8.77
CA LEU A 68 -5.18 -12.19 -7.43
C LEU A 68 -4.31 -13.24 -6.72
N VAL A 69 -3.63 -12.82 -5.64
CA VAL A 69 -2.78 -13.72 -4.85
C VAL A 69 -3.55 -14.86 -4.19
N ASP A 70 -4.83 -14.66 -3.88
CA ASP A 70 -5.73 -15.69 -3.33
C ASP A 70 -6.22 -16.70 -4.39
N GLY A 71 -5.84 -16.53 -5.65
CA GLY A 71 -6.23 -17.39 -6.78
C GLY A 71 -7.51 -16.97 -7.49
N LEU A 72 -8.18 -15.89 -7.06
CA LEU A 72 -9.34 -15.37 -7.79
C LEU A 72 -8.91 -14.77 -9.12
N ILE A 73 -9.60 -15.15 -10.20
CA ILE A 73 -9.36 -14.61 -11.54
C ILE A 73 -10.52 -13.67 -11.90
N LEU A 74 -10.17 -12.42 -12.20
CA LEU A 74 -11.08 -11.38 -12.64
C LEU A 74 -11.03 -11.27 -14.17
N PRO A 75 -12.03 -11.78 -14.90
CA PRO A 75 -12.02 -11.78 -16.38
C PRO A 75 -12.40 -10.41 -16.97
N GLY A 76 -13.03 -9.55 -16.18
CA GLY A 76 -13.51 -8.23 -16.58
C GLY A 76 -12.58 -7.10 -16.14
N ALA A 77 -12.90 -5.89 -16.58
CA ALA A 77 -12.27 -4.69 -16.07
C ALA A 77 -12.60 -4.49 -14.59
N CYS A 78 -11.64 -3.97 -13.82
CA CYS A 78 -11.80 -3.80 -12.39
C CYS A 78 -11.02 -2.61 -11.85
N ILE A 79 -11.48 -2.07 -10.72
CA ILE A 79 -10.82 -1.00 -9.98
C ILE A 79 -10.39 -1.53 -8.61
N PHE A 80 -9.11 -1.40 -8.32
CA PHE A 80 -8.50 -1.65 -7.02
C PHE A 80 -8.41 -0.34 -6.26
N LEU A 81 -8.98 -0.30 -5.06
CA LEU A 81 -9.02 0.91 -4.25
C LEU A 81 -9.19 0.56 -2.77
N ALA A 82 -8.27 1.06 -1.93
CA ALA A 82 -8.33 0.90 -0.47
C ALA A 82 -8.54 -0.56 -0.01
N GLY A 83 -7.79 -1.50 -0.61
CA GLY A 83 -7.89 -2.93 -0.29
C GLY A 83 -9.19 -3.59 -0.74
N ARG A 84 -9.95 -2.97 -1.65
CA ARG A 84 -11.16 -3.53 -2.24
C ARG A 84 -11.01 -3.59 -3.76
N VAL A 85 -11.78 -4.49 -4.37
CA VAL A 85 -11.86 -4.65 -5.82
C VAL A 85 -13.31 -4.44 -6.26
N PHE A 86 -13.50 -3.54 -7.20
CA PHE A 86 -14.78 -3.23 -7.82
C PHE A 86 -14.76 -3.72 -9.26
N LEU A 87 -15.83 -4.37 -9.72
CA LEU A 87 -16.01 -4.62 -11.14
C LEU A 87 -16.30 -3.28 -11.84
N TRP A 88 -15.62 -3.05 -12.95
CA TRP A 88 -15.70 -1.81 -13.69
C TRP A 88 -16.46 -2.04 -14.99
N ASP A 89 -17.68 -1.52 -15.04
CA ASP A 89 -18.54 -1.64 -16.22
C ASP A 89 -18.16 -0.55 -17.24
N VAL A 90 -17.28 -0.93 -18.17
CA VAL A 90 -16.75 -0.06 -19.22
C VAL A 90 -16.87 -0.69 -20.60
N PRO A 91 -16.97 0.14 -21.66
CA PRO A 91 -16.91 -0.33 -23.03
C PRO A 91 -15.62 -1.11 -23.29
N THR A 92 -15.68 -2.05 -24.22
CA THR A 92 -14.55 -2.92 -24.53
C THR A 92 -13.28 -2.12 -24.87
N PRO A 93 -12.09 -2.56 -24.42
CA PRO A 93 -10.80 -1.93 -24.67
C PRO A 93 -10.51 -1.58 -26.14
N ASN A 94 -11.07 -2.33 -27.11
CA ASN A 94 -10.91 -2.05 -28.53
C ASN A 94 -11.57 -0.75 -29.01
N ASP A 95 -12.47 -0.14 -28.21
CA ASP A 95 -13.21 1.06 -28.60
C ASP A 95 -12.39 2.36 -28.57
N GLN A 96 -11.10 2.32 -28.20
CA GLN A 96 -10.19 3.48 -28.22
C GLN A 96 -10.81 4.76 -27.63
N TRP A 97 -11.45 4.64 -26.46
CA TRP A 97 -12.13 5.74 -25.75
C TRP A 97 -13.40 6.32 -26.43
N THR A 98 -13.89 5.75 -27.52
CA THR A 98 -15.03 6.29 -28.29
C THR A 98 -16.34 6.27 -27.49
N ASN A 99 -16.67 5.12 -26.88
CA ASN A 99 -17.92 4.92 -26.15
C ASN A 99 -17.83 5.29 -24.66
N TRP A 100 -16.71 5.89 -24.25
CA TRP A 100 -16.44 6.17 -22.84
C TRP A 100 -17.11 7.47 -22.38
N LYS A 101 -17.80 7.40 -21.25
CA LYS A 101 -18.43 8.52 -20.53
C LYS A 101 -17.71 8.85 -19.22
N LEU A 102 -17.93 10.06 -18.71
CA LEU A 102 -17.38 10.48 -17.41
C LEU A 102 -17.92 9.63 -16.25
N GLU A 103 -19.16 9.15 -16.38
CA GLU A 103 -19.85 8.26 -15.42
C GLU A 103 -19.02 7.01 -15.08
N HIS A 104 -18.19 6.50 -16.00
CA HIS A 104 -17.33 5.35 -15.69
C HIS A 104 -16.28 5.65 -14.61
N PHE A 105 -16.04 6.92 -14.28
CA PHE A 105 -15.10 7.33 -13.23
C PHE A 105 -15.81 7.87 -11.97
N GLU A 106 -17.13 7.72 -11.86
CA GLU A 106 -17.93 8.28 -10.76
C GLU A 106 -17.55 7.75 -9.36
N LEU A 107 -16.95 6.56 -9.31
CA LEU A 107 -16.42 5.98 -8.06
C LEU A 107 -15.48 6.95 -7.34
N PHE A 108 -14.70 7.73 -8.09
CA PHE A 108 -13.73 8.68 -7.53
C PHE A 108 -14.37 9.94 -6.95
N ASP A 109 -15.63 10.23 -7.29
CA ASP A 109 -16.36 11.36 -6.73
C ASP A 109 -16.94 11.06 -5.35
N VAL A 110 -17.30 9.80 -5.13
CA VAL A 110 -17.95 9.34 -3.88
C VAL A 110 -16.97 8.78 -2.86
N VAL A 111 -15.79 8.32 -3.28
CA VAL A 111 -14.84 7.67 -2.36
C VAL A 111 -14.13 8.67 -1.44
N VAL A 112 -14.04 8.31 -0.16
CA VAL A 112 -13.30 9.05 0.87
C VAL A 112 -12.47 8.06 1.70
N PRO A 113 -11.17 8.31 1.93
CA PRO A 113 -10.36 9.39 1.34
C PRO A 113 -10.13 9.17 -0.15
N LYS A 114 -9.92 10.26 -0.90
CA LYS A 114 -9.59 10.18 -2.32
C LYS A 114 -8.17 9.62 -2.52
N PRO A 115 -7.95 8.75 -3.52
CA PRO A 115 -6.61 8.34 -3.91
C PRO A 115 -5.85 9.54 -4.48
N GLU A 116 -4.56 9.62 -4.19
CA GLU A 116 -3.67 10.65 -4.75
C GLU A 116 -3.32 10.32 -6.20
N LEU A 117 -3.18 9.03 -6.51
CA LEU A 117 -2.76 8.52 -7.81
C LEU A 117 -3.67 7.38 -8.28
N LEU A 118 -4.12 7.46 -9.53
CA LEU A 118 -4.81 6.41 -10.26
C LEU A 118 -3.90 5.88 -11.36
N LEU A 119 -3.52 4.61 -11.25
CA LEU A 119 -2.85 3.86 -12.30
C LEU A 119 -3.90 3.31 -13.26
N LEU A 120 -3.92 3.81 -14.49
CA LEU A 120 -4.83 3.35 -15.53
C LEU A 120 -4.11 2.33 -16.43
N GLY A 121 -4.44 1.06 -16.24
CA GLY A 121 -3.96 -0.06 -17.06
C GLY A 121 -4.86 -0.28 -18.26
N THR A 122 -4.40 0.03 -19.47
CA THR A 122 -5.23 0.01 -20.69
C THR A 122 -5.15 -1.29 -21.51
N GLY A 123 -4.80 -2.41 -20.87
CA GLY A 123 -4.69 -3.71 -21.51
C GLY A 123 -3.26 -4.01 -21.97
N LYS A 124 -3.10 -4.43 -23.24
CA LYS A 124 -1.81 -4.88 -23.80
C LYS A 124 -0.78 -3.74 -23.96
N SER A 125 -1.24 -2.51 -24.12
CA SER A 125 -0.37 -1.35 -24.36
C SER A 125 -0.99 -0.10 -23.76
N ALA A 126 -0.16 0.85 -23.36
CA ALA A 126 -0.59 2.14 -22.83
C ALA A 126 -1.33 2.95 -23.92
N MET A 127 -2.55 3.39 -23.62
CA MET A 127 -3.37 4.20 -24.52
C MET A 127 -3.84 5.45 -23.80
N LEU A 128 -3.42 6.62 -24.30
CA LEU A 128 -3.71 7.88 -23.65
C LEU A 128 -5.22 8.20 -23.73
N PRO A 129 -5.90 8.48 -22.59
CA PRO A 129 -7.28 8.90 -22.60
C PRO A 129 -7.42 10.33 -23.14
N PRO A 130 -8.54 10.65 -23.81
CA PRO A 130 -8.89 12.01 -24.18
C PRO A 130 -8.75 13.01 -23.01
N PRO A 131 -8.34 14.27 -23.28
CA PRO A 131 -8.11 15.29 -22.25
C PRO A 131 -9.28 15.44 -21.25
N LYS A 132 -10.53 15.33 -21.73
CA LYS A 132 -11.74 15.42 -20.90
C LYS A 132 -11.72 14.51 -19.66
N PHE A 133 -11.16 13.30 -19.76
CA PHE A 133 -11.10 12.36 -18.62
C PHE A 133 -10.00 12.75 -17.63
N ARG A 134 -8.86 13.22 -18.14
CA ARG A 134 -7.73 13.66 -17.32
C ARG A 134 -8.09 14.92 -16.53
N GLU A 135 -8.76 15.87 -17.19
CA GLU A 135 -9.27 17.08 -16.56
C GLU A 135 -10.33 16.77 -15.51
N TYR A 136 -11.25 15.84 -15.81
CA TYR A 136 -12.27 15.37 -14.87
C TYR A 136 -11.65 14.82 -13.58
N LEU A 137 -10.74 13.84 -13.69
CA LEU A 137 -10.08 13.22 -12.55
C LEU A 137 -9.20 14.21 -11.77
N SER A 138 -8.49 15.08 -12.48
CA SER A 138 -7.68 16.15 -11.88
C SER A 138 -8.54 17.09 -11.03
N ARG A 139 -9.71 17.51 -11.54
CA ARG A 139 -10.68 18.32 -10.77
C ARG A 139 -11.20 17.59 -9.53
N THR A 140 -11.35 16.27 -9.61
CA THR A 140 -11.71 15.44 -8.45
C THR A 140 -10.53 15.31 -7.46
N GLY A 141 -9.31 15.72 -7.83
CA GLY A 141 -8.12 15.68 -6.98
C GLY A 141 -7.31 14.38 -7.11
N VAL A 142 -7.52 13.64 -8.20
CA VAL A 142 -6.87 12.36 -8.49
C VAL A 142 -5.91 12.54 -9.67
N GLN A 143 -4.61 12.33 -9.45
CA GLN A 143 -3.63 12.32 -10.53
C GLN A 143 -3.73 10.99 -11.29
N ILE A 144 -3.58 11.02 -12.62
CA ILE A 144 -3.62 9.82 -13.46
C ILE A 144 -2.25 9.51 -14.06
N ASP A 145 -1.87 8.24 -14.04
CA ASP A 145 -0.72 7.70 -14.76
C ASP A 145 -1.17 6.52 -15.64
N ILE A 146 -0.70 6.48 -16.88
CA ILE A 146 -1.23 5.58 -17.92
C ILE A 146 -0.15 4.58 -18.31
N MET A 147 -0.48 3.29 -18.27
CA MET A 147 0.43 2.21 -18.61
C MET A 147 -0.32 0.99 -19.15
N ASP A 148 0.41 -0.01 -19.65
CA ASP A 148 -0.19 -1.31 -19.89
C ASP A 148 -0.57 -1.98 -18.56
N THR A 149 -1.52 -2.91 -18.62
CA THR A 149 -2.11 -3.51 -17.42
C THR A 149 -1.07 -4.28 -16.59
N ARG A 150 -0.08 -4.92 -17.21
CA ARG A 150 0.92 -5.71 -16.46
C ARG A 150 1.83 -4.80 -15.63
N ASN A 151 2.26 -3.69 -16.20
CA ASN A 151 3.02 -2.68 -15.48
C ASN A 151 2.16 -2.01 -14.40
N ALA A 152 0.89 -1.70 -14.70
CA ALA A 152 -0.05 -1.16 -13.70
C ALA A 152 -0.21 -2.05 -12.48
N CYS A 153 -0.34 -3.36 -12.66
CA CYS A 153 -0.44 -4.32 -11.56
C CYS A 153 0.80 -4.27 -10.66
N SER A 154 2.00 -4.34 -11.26
CA SER A 154 3.26 -4.35 -10.51
C SER A 154 3.47 -3.04 -9.74
N THR A 155 3.21 -1.90 -10.38
CA THR A 155 3.33 -0.58 -9.75
C THR A 155 2.27 -0.39 -8.66
N TYR A 156 1.05 -0.85 -8.87
CA TYR A 156 0.00 -0.81 -7.86
C TYR A 156 0.41 -1.60 -6.62
N ASN A 157 0.88 -2.83 -6.78
CA ASN A 157 1.30 -3.67 -5.66
C ASN A 157 2.38 -2.98 -4.82
N LEU A 158 3.43 -2.47 -5.47
CA LEU A 158 4.51 -1.75 -4.80
C LEU A 158 3.99 -0.54 -4.01
N LEU A 159 3.23 0.34 -4.64
CA LEU A 159 2.74 1.57 -4.01
C LEU A 159 1.71 1.28 -2.90
N ALA A 160 0.92 0.22 -3.06
CA ALA A 160 -0.05 -0.21 -2.06
C ALA A 160 0.64 -0.84 -0.84
N GLU A 161 1.71 -1.61 -1.04
CA GLU A 161 2.58 -2.13 0.04
C GLU A 161 3.30 -1.02 0.80
N GLU A 162 3.71 0.06 0.11
CA GLU A 162 4.25 1.27 0.75
C GLU A 162 3.21 2.04 1.58
N GLY A 163 1.93 1.65 1.55
CA GLY A 163 0.85 2.33 2.26
C GLY A 163 0.44 3.66 1.62
N ARG A 164 0.78 3.89 0.35
CA ARG A 164 0.34 5.09 -0.38
C ARG A 164 -1.14 4.99 -0.75
N ARG A 165 -1.81 6.14 -0.87
CA ARG A 165 -3.20 6.21 -1.35
C ARG A 165 -3.24 6.10 -2.87
N VAL A 166 -3.01 4.89 -3.37
CA VAL A 166 -3.04 4.56 -4.80
C VAL A 166 -4.33 3.79 -5.15
N ALA A 167 -4.83 4.02 -6.35
CA ALA A 167 -5.87 3.24 -6.98
C ALA A 167 -5.34 2.67 -8.30
N ALA A 168 -5.90 1.55 -8.75
CA ALA A 168 -5.62 1.02 -10.08
C ALA A 168 -6.91 0.70 -10.82
N ALA A 169 -7.13 1.28 -12.00
CA ALA A 169 -8.21 0.92 -12.90
C ALA A 169 -7.63 0.08 -14.04
N LEU A 170 -7.96 -1.21 -14.08
CA LEU A 170 -7.29 -2.19 -14.92
C LEU A 170 -8.26 -2.77 -15.95
N LEU A 171 -7.87 -2.68 -17.21
CA LEU A 171 -8.52 -3.39 -18.31
C LEU A 171 -7.84 -4.75 -18.53
N PRO A 172 -8.59 -5.84 -18.72
CA PRO A 172 -8.01 -7.14 -19.06
C PRO A 172 -7.32 -7.09 -20.42
N ILE A 173 -6.27 -7.89 -20.59
CA ILE A 173 -5.52 -7.97 -21.86
C ILE A 173 -6.43 -8.51 -22.97
N GLN A 174 -7.29 -9.48 -22.63
CA GLN A 174 -8.36 -9.97 -23.50
C GLN A 174 -9.70 -9.67 -22.83
N PRO A 175 -10.47 -8.70 -23.35
CA PRO A 175 -11.76 -8.38 -22.78
C PRO A 175 -12.76 -9.50 -22.98
N ARG A 176 -13.40 -9.92 -21.89
CA ARG A 176 -14.58 -10.78 -21.91
C ARG A 176 -15.79 -9.96 -21.49
N ALA A 177 -16.84 -10.00 -22.29
CA ALA A 177 -18.13 -9.46 -21.90
C ALA A 177 -18.66 -10.30 -20.73
N TRP A 178 -19.06 -9.64 -19.65
CA TRP A 178 -19.77 -10.26 -18.54
C TRP A 178 -21.21 -9.74 -18.56
N GLU A 179 -22.18 -10.64 -18.42
CA GLU A 179 -23.59 -10.25 -18.34
C GLU A 179 -23.95 -9.94 -16.88
N ARG A 180 -24.52 -8.75 -16.64
CA ARG A 180 -25.18 -8.44 -15.38
C ARG A 180 -26.44 -9.29 -15.28
N LYS A 181 -26.52 -10.16 -14.26
CA LYS A 181 -27.77 -10.81 -13.86
C LYS A 181 -28.62 -9.89 -13.01
#